data_AF-A0AAW8FKM8-F1
#
_entry.id   AF-A0AAW8FKM8-F1
#
_cell.length_a   1.000
_cell.length_b   1.000
_cell.length_c   1.000
_cell.angle_alpha   90.00
_cell.angle_beta   90.00
_cell.angle_gamma   90.00
#
_symmetry.space_group_name_H-M   'P 1'
#
loop_
_entity.id
_entity.type
_entity.pdbx_description
1 polymer ?
#
loop_
_entity_poly.entity_id
_entity_poly.type
_entity_poly.pdbx_seq_one_letter_code
_entity_poly.pdbx_strand_id
1 'polypeptide(L)'
;MSQPELLTVALAIAGSVYAVLGVLWWVRDHADRRAVARLDPARVEPYHAVATAGEDKDVDRAGAAVLLAAGLIRITQDGLAEVTESGAAGSAGAEVTGSGADPARASEHPIPATVLATLTGHREPRCLTWLHLEDEHSSRRDAFLRAEDAKWPRWPRREVDLLQTLALVATLPLATWCDAQLLYVLVASSGDADDIIAALFLGVLTWPVFALVLAGVVGYAWPERRDRFAEYCRGLLPHPAERDLDTGRREELERAWGYQPPRTADDDRVETWVDSGGAF
;
A
#
# COMPACT_ATOMS: atom_id res chain seq x y z
N MET A 1 2.46 -6.16 -50.99
CA MET A 1 1.49 -6.64 -49.98
C MET A 1 0.20 -5.90 -50.17
N SER A 2 -0.92 -6.61 -50.22
CA SER A 2 -2.24 -6.01 -50.25
C SER A 2 -2.60 -5.43 -48.87
N GLN A 3 -3.50 -4.45 -48.81
CA GLN A 3 -3.99 -3.86 -47.54
C GLN A 3 -4.48 -4.90 -46.51
N PRO A 4 -5.26 -5.95 -46.88
CA PRO A 4 -5.64 -6.98 -45.92
C PRO A 4 -4.43 -7.78 -45.37
N GLU A 5 -3.35 -7.93 -46.15
CA GLU A 5 -2.12 -8.57 -45.65
C GLU A 5 -1.42 -7.69 -44.62
N LEU A 6 -1.37 -6.37 -44.82
CA LEU A 6 -0.81 -5.42 -43.84
C LEU A 6 -1.62 -5.40 -42.54
N LEU A 7 -2.96 -5.41 -42.64
CA LEU A 7 -3.86 -5.50 -41.49
C LEU A 7 -3.58 -6.78 -40.69
N THR A 8 -3.50 -7.92 -41.38
CA THR A 8 -3.29 -9.22 -40.75
C THR A 8 -1.93 -9.27 -40.05
N VAL A 9 -0.87 -8.76 -40.69
CA VAL A 9 0.47 -8.71 -40.10
C VAL A 9 0.50 -7.80 -38.87
N ALA A 10 -0.07 -6.60 -38.93
CA ALA A 10 -0.10 -5.68 -37.80
C ALA A 10 -0.88 -6.22 -36.60
N LEU A 11 -2.05 -6.84 -36.84
CA LEU A 11 -2.83 -7.50 -35.80
C LEU A 11 -2.09 -8.70 -35.21
N ALA A 12 -1.40 -9.49 -36.03
CA ALA A 12 -0.56 -10.60 -35.56
C ALA A 12 0.59 -10.09 -34.67
N ILE A 13 1.25 -9.00 -35.06
CA ILE A 13 2.31 -8.37 -34.23
C ILE A 13 1.72 -7.88 -32.91
N ALA A 14 0.63 -7.12 -32.94
CA ALA A 14 -0.01 -6.62 -31.72
C ALA A 14 -0.45 -7.77 -30.79
N GLY A 15 -1.13 -8.78 -31.35
CA GLY A 15 -1.51 -9.98 -30.63
C GLY A 15 -0.31 -10.71 -30.01
N SER A 16 0.81 -10.79 -30.74
CA SER A 16 2.04 -11.39 -30.22
C SER A 16 2.64 -10.60 -29.05
N VAL A 17 2.63 -9.27 -29.11
CA VAL A 17 3.11 -8.39 -28.03
C VAL A 17 2.27 -8.60 -26.77
N TYR A 18 0.94 -8.54 -26.88
CA TYR A 18 0.07 -8.77 -25.72
C TYR A 18 0.15 -10.21 -25.20
N ALA A 19 0.30 -11.20 -26.07
CA ALA A 19 0.52 -12.59 -25.65
C ALA A 19 1.83 -12.74 -24.86
N VAL A 20 2.93 -12.13 -25.32
CA VAL A 20 4.21 -12.14 -24.60
C VAL A 20 4.09 -11.43 -23.26
N LEU A 21 3.47 -10.26 -23.20
CA LEU A 21 3.24 -9.53 -21.96
C LEU A 21 2.38 -10.34 -20.97
N GLY A 22 1.34 -11.03 -21.48
CA GLY A 22 0.48 -11.89 -20.67
C GLY A 22 1.20 -13.13 -20.13
N VAL A 23 2.06 -13.76 -20.94
CA VAL A 23 2.93 -14.86 -20.49
C VAL A 23 3.92 -14.38 -19.44
N LEU A 24 4.54 -13.21 -19.63
CA LEU A 24 5.45 -12.62 -18.64
C LEU A 24 4.74 -12.33 -17.32
N TRP A 25 3.52 -11.79 -17.38
CA TRP A 25 2.68 -11.59 -16.21
C TRP A 25 2.40 -12.92 -15.50
N TRP A 26 1.99 -13.95 -16.24
CA TRP A 26 1.68 -15.27 -15.70
C TRP A 26 2.90 -15.94 -15.05
N VAL A 27 4.07 -15.88 -15.70
CA VAL A 27 5.33 -16.41 -15.15
C VAL A 27 5.69 -15.70 -13.84
N ARG A 28 5.51 -14.38 -13.77
CA ARG A 28 5.75 -13.60 -12.55
C ARG A 28 4.76 -13.96 -11.44
N ASP A 29 3.46 -13.96 -11.70
CA ASP A 29 2.44 -14.34 -10.70
C ASP A 29 2.66 -15.78 -10.20
N HIS A 30 3.05 -16.70 -11.08
CA HIS A 30 3.35 -18.08 -10.68
C HIS A 30 4.64 -18.19 -9.85
N ALA A 31 5.66 -17.40 -10.16
CA ALA A 31 6.87 -17.31 -9.35
C ALA A 31 6.58 -16.74 -7.96
N ASP A 32 5.77 -15.67 -7.89
CA ASP A 32 5.32 -15.03 -6.65
C ASP A 32 4.52 -16.06 -5.80
N ARG A 33 3.55 -16.77 -6.38
CA ARG A 33 2.81 -17.83 -5.66
C ARG A 33 3.74 -18.92 -5.11
N ARG A 34 4.72 -19.36 -5.89
CA ARG A 34 5.70 -20.37 -5.44
C ARG A 34 6.62 -19.85 -4.35
N ALA A 35 7.00 -18.58 -4.40
CA ALA A 35 7.81 -17.96 -3.36
C ALA A 35 7.02 -17.95 -2.04
N VAL A 36 5.76 -17.50 -2.06
CA VAL A 36 4.88 -17.50 -0.87
C VAL A 36 4.61 -18.90 -0.35
N ALA A 37 4.36 -19.88 -1.22
CA ALA A 37 4.12 -21.27 -0.80
C ALA A 37 5.31 -21.93 -0.10
N ARG A 38 6.52 -21.35 -0.19
CA ARG A 38 7.72 -21.82 0.51
C ARG A 38 7.98 -21.08 1.82
N LEU A 39 7.20 -20.04 2.13
CA LEU A 39 7.33 -19.31 3.38
C LEU A 39 6.78 -20.15 4.51
N ASP A 40 7.56 -20.24 5.58
CA ASP A 40 7.13 -20.83 6.83
C ASP A 40 6.43 -19.72 7.66
N PRO A 41 5.14 -19.89 8.04
CA PRO A 41 4.43 -18.92 8.85
C PRO A 41 5.18 -18.53 10.13
N ALA A 42 5.90 -19.46 10.73
CA ALA A 42 6.63 -19.23 11.98
C ALA A 42 7.86 -18.32 11.82
N ARG A 43 8.28 -18.02 10.59
CA ARG A 43 9.43 -17.15 10.30
C ARG A 43 9.07 -15.72 9.95
N VAL A 44 7.79 -15.44 9.70
CA VAL A 44 7.32 -14.08 9.43
C VAL A 44 7.06 -13.42 10.76
N GLU A 45 7.77 -12.32 11.03
CA GLU A 45 7.59 -11.53 12.23
C GLU A 45 6.15 -10.97 12.27
N PRO A 46 5.35 -11.22 13.32
CA PRO A 46 3.95 -10.80 13.38
C PRO A 46 3.71 -9.30 13.14
N TYR A 47 4.61 -8.43 13.61
CA TYR A 47 4.52 -6.99 13.35
C TYR A 47 4.74 -6.65 11.87
N HIS A 48 5.67 -7.36 11.21
CA HIS A 48 5.90 -7.22 9.78
C HIS A 48 4.71 -7.72 8.96
N ALA A 49 4.06 -8.80 9.40
CA ALA A 49 2.84 -9.30 8.77
C ALA A 49 1.70 -8.27 8.83
N VAL A 50 1.51 -7.60 9.97
CA VAL A 50 0.52 -6.52 10.14
C VAL A 50 0.82 -5.35 9.19
N ALA A 51 2.06 -4.85 9.19
CA ALA A 51 2.48 -3.77 8.29
C ALA A 51 2.29 -4.10 6.81
N THR A 52 2.55 -5.36 6.44
CA THR A 52 2.45 -5.82 5.06
C THR A 52 1.00 -6.00 4.61
N ALA A 53 0.13 -6.48 5.50
CA ALA A 53 -1.27 -6.75 5.19
C ALA A 53 -2.13 -5.47 5.07
N GLY A 54 -1.81 -4.46 5.88
CA GLY A 54 -2.54 -3.20 6.04
C GLY A 54 -1.67 -1.96 5.82
N GLU A 55 -1.74 -1.03 6.75
CA GLU A 55 -0.89 0.17 6.79
C GLU A 55 0.20 0.04 7.87
N ASP A 56 1.32 0.73 7.68
CA ASP A 56 2.46 0.67 8.60
C ASP A 56 2.08 1.11 10.03
N LYS A 57 1.09 2.02 10.16
CA LYS A 57 0.55 2.45 11.46
C LYS A 57 -0.21 1.34 12.20
N ASP A 58 -0.76 0.34 11.51
CA ASP A 58 -1.52 -0.75 12.18
C ASP A 58 -0.61 -1.59 13.09
N VAL A 59 0.71 -1.52 12.87
CA VAL A 59 1.75 -2.11 13.73
C VAL A 59 1.71 -1.52 15.14
N ASP A 60 1.39 -0.24 15.28
CA ASP A 60 1.36 0.47 16.56
C ASP A 60 0.17 0.02 17.40
N ARG A 61 -0.97 -0.30 16.75
CA ARG A 61 -2.13 -0.95 17.38
C ARG A 61 -1.77 -2.32 17.94
N ALA A 62 -1.07 -3.15 17.17
CA ALA A 62 -0.59 -4.45 17.65
C ALA A 62 0.43 -4.32 18.80
N GLY A 63 1.27 -3.28 18.77
CA GLY A 63 2.18 -2.93 19.86
C GLY A 63 1.42 -2.55 21.13
N ALA A 64 0.42 -1.68 21.01
CA ALA A 64 -0.45 -1.28 22.11
C ALA A 64 -1.24 -2.48 22.69
N ALA A 65 -1.66 -3.44 21.86
CA ALA A 65 -2.31 -4.66 22.33
C ALA A 65 -1.42 -5.47 23.29
N VAL A 66 -0.11 -5.60 22.98
CA VAL A 66 0.86 -6.25 23.88
C VAL A 66 0.96 -5.51 25.20
N LEU A 67 1.10 -4.18 25.15
CA LEU A 67 1.23 -3.35 26.34
C LEU A 67 -0.05 -3.39 27.21
N LEU A 68 -1.22 -3.43 26.58
CA LEU A 68 -2.52 -3.54 27.26
C LEU A 68 -2.70 -4.92 27.90
N ALA A 69 -2.32 -5.98 27.19
CA ALA A 69 -2.32 -7.34 27.72
C ALA A 69 -1.42 -7.47 28.96
N ALA A 70 -0.24 -6.84 28.92
CA ALA A 70 0.72 -6.76 30.01
C ALA A 70 0.34 -5.79 31.12
N GLY A 71 -0.73 -5.00 30.96
CA GLY A 71 -1.17 -4.00 31.93
C GLY A 71 -0.22 -2.81 32.08
N LEU A 72 0.65 -2.56 31.10
CA LEU A 72 1.59 -1.43 31.10
C LEU A 72 0.90 -0.13 30.68
N ILE A 73 -0.13 -0.23 29.85
CA ILE A 73 -1.01 0.88 29.49
C ILE A 73 -2.44 0.55 29.90
N ARG A 74 -3.23 1.59 30.15
CA ARG A 74 -4.68 1.52 30.32
C ARG A 74 -5.35 2.43 29.30
N ILE A 75 -6.52 2.03 28.82
CA ILE A 75 -7.35 2.86 27.96
C ILE A 75 -8.47 3.45 28.80
N THR A 76 -8.60 4.78 28.77
CA THR A 76 -9.67 5.49 29.47
C THR A 76 -11.02 5.29 28.78
N GLN A 77 -12.12 5.65 29.44
CA GLN A 77 -13.45 5.57 28.81
C GLN A 77 -13.56 6.45 27.56
N ASP A 78 -12.78 7.52 27.50
CA ASP A 78 -12.72 8.44 26.37
C ASP A 78 -11.89 7.90 25.18
N GLY A 79 -11.29 6.71 25.31
CA GLY A 79 -10.45 6.11 24.27
C GLY A 79 -9.02 6.65 24.24
N LEU A 80 -8.56 7.30 25.32
CA LEU A 80 -7.18 7.77 25.43
C LEU A 80 -6.33 6.70 26.12
N ALA A 81 -5.13 6.46 25.60
CA ALA A 81 -4.15 5.60 26.23
C ALA A 81 -3.34 6.39 27.26
N GLU A 82 -3.19 5.82 28.45
CA GLU A 82 -2.34 6.33 29.52
C GLU A 82 -1.40 5.24 30.02
N VAL A 83 -0.20 5.64 30.44
CA VAL A 83 0.79 4.72 31.00
C VAL A 83 0.47 4.47 32.47
N THR A 84 0.45 3.19 32.87
CA THR A 84 0.26 2.82 34.27
C THR A 84 1.54 3.04 35.08
N GLU A 85 1.42 3.05 36.41
CA GLU A 85 2.60 3.11 37.31
C GLU A 85 3.62 1.99 37.01
N SER A 86 3.13 0.79 36.67
CA SER A 86 3.97 -0.35 36.28
C SER A 86 4.69 -0.11 34.95
N GLY A 87 4.04 0.53 33.97
CA GLY A 87 4.66 0.94 32.71
C GLY A 87 5.73 2.01 32.91
N ALA A 88 5.47 3.00 33.77
CA ALA A 88 6.40 4.08 34.07
C ALA A 88 7.64 3.61 34.85
N ALA A 89 7.48 2.63 35.75
CA ALA A 89 8.59 2.02 36.48
C ALA A 89 9.49 1.16 35.55
N GLY A 90 8.89 0.46 34.58
CA GLY A 90 9.60 -0.38 33.62
C GLY A 90 10.47 0.40 32.63
N SER A 91 10.10 1.63 32.27
CA SER A 91 10.88 2.48 31.36
C SER A 91 12.10 3.16 32.01
N ALA A 92 12.14 3.22 33.35
CA ALA A 92 13.15 3.94 34.11
C ALA A 92 14.37 3.09 34.56
N GLY A 93 14.42 1.79 34.21
CA GLY A 93 15.54 0.92 34.54
C GLY A 93 15.71 0.65 36.04
N ALA A 94 14.64 0.28 36.75
CA ALA A 94 14.66 0.02 38.19
C ALA A 94 14.57 -1.49 38.55
N GLU A 95 15.40 -1.87 39.53
CA GLU A 95 15.59 -3.21 40.08
C GLU A 95 14.31 -3.96 40.44
N VAL A 96 14.34 -5.26 40.15
CA VAL A 96 13.30 -6.26 40.40
C VAL A 96 13.10 -6.47 41.90
N THR A 97 11.92 -6.08 42.41
CA THR A 97 11.34 -6.70 43.60
C THR A 97 9.88 -7.06 43.37
N GLY A 98 9.61 -8.38 43.27
CA GLY A 98 8.37 -8.98 43.74
C GLY A 98 7.20 -9.11 42.75
N SER A 99 7.11 -10.29 42.11
CA SER A 99 5.88 -11.06 41.85
C SER A 99 4.65 -10.33 41.25
N GLY A 100 4.76 -9.98 39.97
CA GLY A 100 3.69 -9.69 39.02
C GLY A 100 4.33 -9.69 37.64
N ALA A 101 3.62 -10.10 36.58
CA ALA A 101 4.17 -10.32 35.23
C ALA A 101 5.28 -9.31 34.85
N ASP A 102 6.47 -9.83 34.54
CA ASP A 102 7.71 -9.08 34.38
C ASP A 102 7.57 -7.98 33.30
N PRO A 103 7.47 -6.68 33.68
CA PRO A 103 7.19 -5.59 32.75
C PRO A 103 8.34 -5.36 31.76
N ALA A 104 9.55 -5.80 32.11
CA ALA A 104 10.73 -5.76 31.24
C ALA A 104 10.65 -6.76 30.08
N ARG A 105 9.94 -7.89 30.26
CA ARG A 105 9.78 -8.93 29.23
C ARG A 105 8.72 -8.59 28.18
N ALA A 106 7.67 -7.87 28.58
CA ALA A 106 6.59 -7.50 27.68
C ALA A 106 7.00 -6.42 26.65
N SER A 107 8.12 -5.71 26.88
CA SER A 107 8.63 -4.65 25.99
C SER A 107 9.90 -5.02 25.23
N GLU A 108 10.36 -6.27 25.25
CA GLU A 108 11.63 -6.65 24.58
C GLU A 108 11.62 -6.43 23.06
N HIS A 109 10.43 -6.42 22.44
CA HIS A 109 10.28 -6.16 21.02
C HIS A 109 10.31 -4.64 20.73
N PRO A 110 11.04 -4.17 19.69
CA PRO A 110 11.26 -2.75 19.42
C PRO A 110 9.96 -1.96 19.19
N ILE A 111 8.91 -2.60 18.66
CA ILE A 111 7.61 -1.95 18.42
C ILE A 111 6.89 -1.59 19.73
N PRO A 112 6.49 -2.54 20.61
CA PRO A 112 5.94 -2.21 21.93
C PRO A 112 6.82 -1.26 22.75
N ALA A 113 8.15 -1.44 22.70
CA ALA A 113 9.09 -0.54 23.38
C ALA A 113 8.95 0.90 22.89
N THR A 114 8.86 1.10 21.58
CA THR A 114 8.73 2.42 20.97
C THR A 114 7.38 3.05 21.32
N VAL A 115 6.28 2.29 21.27
CA VAL A 115 4.95 2.76 21.70
C VAL A 115 4.98 3.21 23.16
N LEU A 116 5.53 2.37 24.06
CA LEU A 116 5.62 2.70 25.47
C LEU A 116 6.49 3.95 25.71
N ALA A 117 7.67 4.02 25.07
CA ALA A 117 8.56 5.16 25.18
C ALA A 117 7.89 6.47 24.75
N THR A 118 7.19 6.47 23.60
CA THR A 118 6.46 7.64 23.12
C THR A 118 5.35 8.05 24.09
N LEU A 119 4.57 7.11 24.61
CA LEU A 119 3.51 7.41 25.59
C LEU A 119 4.09 7.93 26.92
N THR A 120 5.21 7.37 27.40
CA THR A 120 5.87 7.84 28.64
C THR A 120 6.46 9.25 28.53
N GLY A 121 6.85 9.67 27.32
CA GLY A 121 7.32 11.04 27.06
C GLY A 121 6.23 12.09 27.24
N HIS A 122 4.96 11.68 27.25
CA HIS A 122 3.80 12.56 27.33
C HIS A 122 3.12 12.44 28.70
N ARG A 123 2.86 13.59 29.33
CA ARG A 123 2.20 13.63 30.66
C ARG A 123 0.69 13.45 30.61
N GLU A 124 0.09 13.67 29.44
CA GLU A 124 -1.36 13.62 29.24
C GLU A 124 -1.75 12.35 28.48
N PRO A 125 -2.92 11.74 28.76
CA PRO A 125 -3.43 10.62 27.96
C PRO A 125 -3.59 11.02 26.49
N ARG A 126 -3.16 10.16 25.57
CA ARG A 126 -3.20 10.42 24.11
C ARG A 126 -3.90 9.30 23.37
N CYS A 127 -4.53 9.63 22.25
CA CYS A 127 -5.10 8.61 21.37
C CYS A 127 -3.97 7.85 20.67
N LEU A 128 -4.18 6.56 20.41
CA LEU A 128 -3.15 5.71 19.80
C LEU A 128 -2.85 6.13 18.36
N THR A 129 -3.85 6.63 17.64
CA THR A 129 -3.70 7.16 16.28
C THR A 129 -2.73 8.32 16.22
N TRP A 130 -2.58 9.10 17.30
CA TRP A 130 -1.63 10.22 17.34
C TRP A 130 -0.17 9.77 17.20
N LEU A 131 0.17 8.53 17.60
CA LEU A 131 1.54 8.01 17.54
C LEU A 131 2.17 8.12 16.14
N HIS A 132 1.38 8.00 15.07
CA HIS A 132 1.91 8.12 13.70
C HIS A 132 2.33 9.55 13.32
N LEU A 133 1.86 10.58 14.05
CA LEU A 133 2.22 11.98 13.82
C LEU A 133 3.54 12.35 14.50
N GLU A 134 4.00 11.52 15.43
CA GLU A 134 5.25 11.75 16.14
C GLU A 134 6.41 11.25 15.27
N ASP A 135 7.20 12.18 14.72
CA ASP A 135 8.29 11.88 13.78
C ASP A 135 9.31 10.89 14.35
N GLU A 136 9.65 11.02 15.65
CA GLU A 136 10.60 10.12 16.30
C GLU A 136 10.03 8.69 16.44
N HIS A 137 8.74 8.58 16.75
CA HIS A 137 8.03 7.29 16.82
C HIS A 137 8.02 6.62 15.46
N SER A 138 7.56 7.33 14.43
CA SER A 138 7.53 6.87 13.05
C SER A 138 8.92 6.46 12.56
N SER A 139 9.96 7.25 12.86
CA SER A 139 11.35 6.93 12.47
C SER A 139 11.86 5.60 13.06
N ARG A 140 11.53 5.31 14.32
CA ARG A 140 11.93 4.06 15.00
C ARG A 140 11.15 2.86 14.47
N ARG A 141 9.83 3.00 14.27
CA ARG A 141 8.99 1.99 13.61
C ARG A 141 9.52 1.67 12.22
N ASP A 142 9.80 2.70 11.42
CA ASP A 142 10.27 2.56 10.05
C ASP A 142 11.69 1.96 9.99
N ALA A 143 12.53 2.20 11.00
CA ALA A 143 13.83 1.55 11.10
C ALA A 143 13.70 0.03 11.34
N PHE A 144 12.81 -0.39 12.24
CA PHE A 144 12.48 -1.80 12.44
C PHE A 144 11.90 -2.42 11.17
N LEU A 145 10.92 -1.77 10.57
CA LEU A 145 10.26 -2.25 9.37
C LEU A 145 11.23 -2.38 8.19
N ARG A 146 12.15 -1.43 8.00
CA ARG A 146 13.24 -1.54 7.00
C ARG A 146 14.17 -2.72 7.26
N ALA A 147 14.47 -3.03 8.53
CA ALA A 147 15.30 -4.18 8.88
C ALA A 147 14.60 -5.50 8.58
N GLU A 148 13.29 -5.60 8.82
CA GLU A 148 12.49 -6.77 8.42
C GLU A 148 12.31 -6.87 6.91
N ASP A 149 12.11 -5.74 6.21
CA ASP A 149 12.06 -5.68 4.75
C ASP A 149 13.37 -6.13 4.09
N ALA A 150 14.51 -5.99 4.77
CA ALA A 150 15.77 -6.53 4.27
C ALA A 150 15.81 -8.07 4.29
N LYS A 151 15.06 -8.72 5.19
CA LYS A 151 14.95 -10.18 5.31
C LYS A 151 13.85 -10.73 4.41
N TRP A 152 12.68 -10.11 4.50
CA TRP A 152 11.46 -10.46 3.81
C TRP A 152 11.00 -9.20 3.07
N PRO A 153 11.56 -8.91 1.88
CA PRO A 153 11.20 -7.71 1.16
C PRO A 153 9.69 -7.74 0.94
N ARG A 154 8.99 -6.78 1.55
CA ARG A 154 7.66 -6.39 1.10
C ARG A 154 7.79 -6.24 -0.39
N TRP A 155 7.16 -7.15 -1.14
CA TRP A 155 7.19 -7.03 -2.58
C TRP A 155 6.65 -5.66 -2.86
N PRO A 156 7.40 -4.84 -3.61
CA PRO A 156 7.09 -3.44 -3.67
C PRO A 156 5.61 -3.35 -3.99
N ARG A 157 4.86 -2.66 -3.12
CA ARG A 157 3.69 -1.87 -3.49
C ARG A 157 4.19 -0.89 -4.54
N ARG A 158 4.62 -1.41 -5.68
CA ARG A 158 5.04 -0.62 -6.81
C ARG A 158 3.70 -0.15 -7.31
N GLU A 159 3.41 1.09 -6.94
CA GLU A 159 2.21 1.82 -7.36
C GLU A 159 2.01 1.74 -8.89
N VAL A 160 3.08 1.41 -9.62
CA VAL A 160 3.09 1.21 -11.07
C VAL A 160 3.48 -0.23 -11.41
N ASP A 161 2.51 -1.04 -11.85
CA ASP A 161 2.78 -2.31 -12.51
C ASP A 161 3.37 -2.03 -13.90
N LEU A 162 4.71 -2.14 -14.00
CA LEU A 162 5.44 -1.91 -15.25
C LEU A 162 4.89 -2.73 -16.44
N LEU A 163 4.33 -3.93 -16.22
CA LEU A 163 3.74 -4.70 -17.32
C LEU A 163 2.43 -4.09 -17.81
N GLN A 164 1.58 -3.63 -16.89
CA GLN A 164 0.38 -2.89 -17.23
C GLN A 164 0.72 -1.55 -17.90
N THR A 165 1.74 -0.84 -17.42
CA THR A 165 2.25 0.38 -18.07
C THR A 165 2.76 0.09 -19.48
N LEU A 166 3.53 -0.98 -19.68
CA LEU A 166 4.00 -1.36 -21.01
C LEU A 166 2.85 -1.77 -21.94
N ALA A 167 1.85 -2.49 -21.42
CA ALA A 167 0.64 -2.82 -22.17
C ALA A 167 -0.13 -1.55 -22.58
N LEU A 168 -0.27 -0.58 -21.67
CA LEU A 168 -0.88 0.72 -21.96
C LEU A 168 -0.06 1.52 -22.99
N VAL A 169 1.26 1.57 -22.88
CA VAL A 169 2.11 2.26 -23.86
C VAL A 169 2.03 1.59 -25.23
N ALA A 170 1.88 0.26 -25.29
CA ALA A 170 1.66 -0.47 -26.54
C ALA A 170 0.30 -0.18 -27.20
N THR A 171 -0.67 0.43 -26.50
CA THR A 171 -1.92 0.87 -27.12
C THR A 171 -1.73 2.06 -28.06
N LEU A 172 -0.76 2.94 -27.78
CA LEU A 172 -0.49 4.13 -28.60
C LEU A 172 -0.08 3.79 -30.05
N PRO A 173 0.93 2.95 -30.32
CA PRO A 173 1.27 2.59 -31.69
C PRO A 173 0.14 1.83 -32.39
N LEU A 174 -0.66 1.05 -31.65
CA LEU A 174 -1.82 0.35 -32.21
C LEU A 174 -2.94 1.33 -32.59
N ALA A 175 -3.22 2.32 -31.76
CA ALA A 175 -4.18 3.39 -32.05
C ALA A 175 -3.73 4.21 -33.27
N THR A 176 -2.45 4.60 -33.31
CA THR A 176 -1.85 5.31 -34.45
C THR A 176 -1.95 4.49 -35.74
N TRP A 177 -1.72 3.18 -35.65
CA TRP A 177 -1.87 2.29 -36.81
C TRP A 177 -3.33 2.20 -37.28
N CYS A 178 -4.29 2.00 -36.37
CA CYS A 178 -5.72 1.97 -36.70
C CYS A 178 -6.17 3.27 -37.37
N ASP A 179 -5.70 4.41 -36.85
CA ASP A 179 -6.00 5.72 -37.40
C ASP A 179 -5.40 5.91 -38.80
N ALA A 180 -4.14 5.50 -38.99
CA ALA A 180 -3.49 5.53 -40.30
C ALA A 180 -4.20 4.64 -41.34
N GLN A 181 -4.74 3.48 -40.94
CA GLN A 181 -5.54 2.63 -41.83
C GLN A 181 -6.86 3.28 -42.21
N LEU A 182 -7.53 3.94 -41.26
CA LEU A 182 -8.76 4.69 -41.51
C LEU A 182 -8.51 5.84 -42.49
N LEU A 183 -7.47 6.64 -42.25
CA LEU A 183 -7.04 7.73 -43.13
C LEU A 183 -6.72 7.23 -44.54
N TYR A 184 -5.99 6.12 -44.65
CA TYR A 184 -5.64 5.54 -45.94
C TYR A 184 -6.90 5.15 -46.74
N VAL A 185 -7.87 4.48 -46.11
CA VAL A 185 -9.13 4.10 -46.76
C VAL A 185 -9.91 5.33 -47.22
N LEU A 186 -10.02 6.35 -46.36
CA LEU A 186 -10.74 7.59 -46.67
C LEU A 186 -10.09 8.33 -47.85
N VAL A 187 -8.77 8.50 -47.81
CA VAL A 187 -8.02 9.19 -48.89
C VAL A 187 -8.03 8.38 -50.18
N ALA A 188 -7.90 7.06 -50.13
CA ALA A 188 -7.99 6.21 -51.31
C ALA A 188 -9.38 6.21 -51.96
N SER A 189 -10.42 6.53 -51.18
CA SER A 189 -11.80 6.68 -51.67
C SER A 189 -12.15 8.09 -52.16
N SER A 190 -11.30 9.09 -51.88
CA SER A 190 -11.54 10.48 -52.25
C SER A 190 -10.88 10.88 -53.58
N GLY A 191 -11.59 11.68 -54.38
CA GLY A 191 -11.09 12.24 -55.65
C GLY A 191 -10.61 13.69 -55.54
N ASP A 192 -11.00 14.41 -54.49
CA ASP A 192 -10.80 15.86 -54.35
C ASP A 192 -9.91 16.23 -53.15
N ALA A 193 -9.24 17.38 -53.23
CA ALA A 193 -8.31 17.85 -52.20
C ALA A 193 -9.00 18.20 -50.86
N ASP A 194 -10.25 18.65 -50.91
CA ASP A 194 -11.03 19.01 -49.72
C ASP A 194 -11.36 17.77 -48.88
N ASP A 195 -11.57 16.62 -49.52
CA ASP A 195 -11.81 15.34 -48.87
C ASP A 195 -10.56 14.83 -48.12
N ILE A 196 -9.36 15.13 -48.63
CA ILE A 196 -8.09 14.77 -47.97
C ILE A 196 -7.96 15.55 -46.65
N ILE A 197 -8.30 16.85 -46.66
CA ILE A 197 -8.27 17.68 -45.45
C ILE A 197 -9.29 17.16 -44.44
N ALA A 198 -10.51 16.86 -44.88
CA ALA A 198 -11.55 16.30 -44.03
C ALA A 198 -11.14 14.95 -43.42
N ALA A 199 -10.50 14.07 -44.20
CA ALA A 199 -9.97 12.80 -43.73
C ALA A 199 -8.93 13.03 -42.62
N LEU A 200 -7.96 13.92 -42.82
CA LEU A 200 -6.94 14.25 -41.81
C LEU A 200 -7.56 14.76 -40.49
N PHE A 201 -8.54 15.65 -40.56
CA PHE A 201 -9.27 16.11 -39.38
C PHE A 201 -9.99 14.95 -38.68
N LEU A 202 -10.63 14.06 -39.44
CA LEU A 202 -11.31 12.90 -38.87
C LEU A 202 -10.32 11.96 -38.17
N GLY A 203 -9.15 11.69 -38.76
CA GLY A 203 -8.09 10.89 -38.12
C GLY A 203 -7.65 11.46 -36.78
N VAL A 204 -7.34 12.76 -36.74
CA VAL A 204 -6.98 13.45 -35.49
C VAL A 204 -8.07 13.32 -34.42
N LEU A 205 -9.35 13.31 -34.81
CA LEU A 205 -10.47 13.13 -33.90
C LEU A 205 -10.71 11.67 -33.49
N THR A 206 -10.46 10.70 -34.37
CA THR A 206 -10.65 9.26 -34.10
C THR A 206 -9.50 8.63 -33.31
N TRP A 207 -8.28 9.14 -33.48
CA TRP A 207 -7.11 8.67 -32.74
C TRP A 207 -7.29 8.64 -31.22
N PRO A 208 -7.73 9.72 -30.53
CA PRO A 208 -7.91 9.68 -29.08
C PRO A 208 -9.00 8.71 -28.65
N VAL A 209 -10.03 8.50 -29.49
CA VAL A 209 -11.09 7.52 -29.25
C VAL A 209 -10.51 6.10 -29.29
N PHE A 210 -9.71 5.76 -30.30
CA PHE A 210 -9.04 4.46 -30.37
C PHE A 210 -8.07 4.24 -29.21
N ALA A 211 -7.25 5.24 -28.89
CA ALA A 211 -6.33 5.18 -27.75
C ALA A 211 -7.08 4.95 -26.43
N LEU A 212 -8.17 5.69 -26.19
CA LEU A 212 -8.98 5.56 -24.98
C LEU A 212 -9.66 4.19 -24.88
N VAL A 213 -10.26 3.69 -25.97
CA VAL A 213 -10.91 2.37 -25.99
C VAL A 213 -9.87 1.27 -25.72
N LEU A 214 -8.72 1.31 -26.38
CA LEU A 214 -7.65 0.34 -26.18
C LEU A 214 -7.07 0.41 -24.76
N ALA A 215 -6.86 1.61 -24.24
CA ALA A 215 -6.42 1.80 -22.85
C ALA A 215 -7.47 1.28 -21.85
N GLY A 216 -8.76 1.49 -22.12
CA GLY A 216 -9.85 0.95 -21.31
C GLY A 216 -9.92 -0.58 -21.35
N VAL A 217 -9.72 -1.19 -22.53
CA VAL A 217 -9.64 -2.65 -22.67
C VAL A 217 -8.45 -3.21 -21.90
N VAL A 218 -7.28 -2.57 -22.00
CA VAL A 218 -6.12 -2.98 -21.19
C VAL A 218 -6.42 -2.77 -19.70
N GLY A 219 -6.98 -1.65 -19.28
CA GLY A 219 -7.32 -1.40 -17.88
C GLY A 219 -8.31 -2.43 -17.31
N TYR A 220 -9.27 -2.90 -18.12
CA TYR A 220 -10.27 -3.87 -17.70
C TYR A 220 -9.80 -5.33 -17.79
N ALA A 221 -9.12 -5.68 -18.88
CA ALA A 221 -8.72 -7.06 -19.17
C ALA A 221 -7.36 -7.42 -18.57
N TRP A 222 -6.49 -6.44 -18.31
CA TRP A 222 -5.19 -6.68 -17.70
C TRP A 222 -5.39 -6.94 -16.20
N PRO A 223 -4.99 -8.11 -15.69
CA PRO A 223 -5.16 -8.43 -14.29
C PRO A 223 -4.28 -7.52 -13.42
N GLU A 224 -4.89 -6.87 -12.43
CA GLU A 224 -4.16 -6.14 -11.41
C GLU A 224 -3.13 -7.06 -10.73
N ARG A 225 -1.90 -6.57 -10.56
CA ARG A 225 -0.87 -7.29 -9.84
C ARG A 225 -1.28 -7.43 -8.38
N ARG A 226 -1.70 -8.63 -8.00
CA ARG A 226 -1.98 -8.97 -6.60
C ARG A 226 -0.69 -9.14 -5.84
N ASP A 227 -0.53 -8.41 -4.76
CA ASP A 227 0.53 -8.67 -3.79
C ASP A 227 0.20 -9.94 -3.01
N ARG A 228 0.73 -11.09 -3.47
CA ARG A 228 0.48 -12.38 -2.82
C ARG A 228 1.11 -12.47 -1.43
N PHE A 229 2.16 -11.70 -1.16
CA PHE A 229 2.76 -11.68 0.16
C PHE A 229 1.85 -10.93 1.12
N ALA A 230 1.27 -9.79 0.70
CA ALA A 230 0.21 -9.14 1.48
C ALA A 230 -1.04 -10.02 1.66
N GLU A 231 -1.49 -10.76 0.63
CA GLU A 231 -2.58 -11.74 0.78
C GLU A 231 -2.24 -12.84 1.79
N TYR A 232 -1.00 -13.34 1.78
CA TYR A 232 -0.52 -14.32 2.74
C TYR A 232 -0.48 -13.76 4.17
N CYS A 233 0.07 -12.55 4.35
CA CYS A 233 0.11 -11.88 5.65
C CYS A 233 -1.28 -11.57 6.20
N ARG A 234 -2.27 -11.26 5.35
CA ARG A 234 -3.68 -11.13 5.77
C ARG A 234 -4.23 -12.42 6.37
N GLY A 235 -3.77 -13.58 5.89
CA GLY A 235 -4.14 -14.88 6.48
C GLY A 235 -3.51 -15.14 7.86
N LEU A 236 -2.48 -14.37 8.24
CA LEU A 236 -1.85 -14.43 9.56
C LEU A 236 -2.48 -13.49 10.58
N LEU A 237 -3.37 -12.59 10.14
CA LEU A 237 -4.11 -11.69 11.02
C LEU A 237 -5.25 -12.41 11.75
N PRO A 238 -5.63 -11.95 12.96
CA PRO A 238 -5.08 -10.81 13.71
C PRO A 238 -3.73 -11.11 14.39
N HIS A 239 -3.02 -10.07 14.80
CA HIS A 239 -1.77 -10.22 15.56
C HIS A 239 -2.01 -11.10 16.81
N PRO A 240 -1.07 -12.01 17.20
CA PRO A 240 -1.27 -12.92 18.33
C PRO A 240 -1.69 -12.21 19.62
N ALA A 241 -1.07 -11.06 19.93
CA ALA A 241 -1.44 -10.27 21.10
C ALA A 241 -2.89 -9.75 21.07
N GLU A 242 -3.42 -9.38 19.91
CA GLU A 242 -4.83 -8.94 19.79
C GLU A 242 -5.80 -10.12 19.90
N ARG A 243 -5.38 -11.30 19.45
CA ARG A 243 -6.13 -12.54 19.60
C ARG A 243 -6.25 -12.94 21.06
N ASP A 244 -5.19 -12.75 21.83
CA ASP A 244 -5.12 -13.13 23.25
C ASP A 244 -5.84 -12.15 24.19
N LEU A 245 -6.19 -10.95 23.72
CA LEU A 245 -7.03 -10.02 24.49
C LEU A 245 -8.43 -10.61 24.74
N ASP A 246 -8.98 -10.33 25.92
CA ASP A 246 -10.39 -10.56 26.18
C ASP A 246 -11.27 -9.58 25.36
N THR A 247 -12.57 -9.88 25.25
CA THR A 247 -13.49 -9.07 24.43
C THR A 247 -13.55 -7.61 24.89
N GLY A 248 -13.51 -7.36 26.20
CA GLY A 248 -13.56 -6.01 26.76
C GLY A 248 -12.33 -5.17 26.39
N ARG A 249 -11.12 -5.71 26.59
CA ARG A 249 -9.88 -5.02 26.21
C ARG A 249 -9.76 -4.84 24.70
N ARG A 250 -10.31 -5.76 23.90
CA ARG A 250 -10.34 -5.61 22.45
C ARG A 250 -11.23 -4.44 22.02
N GLU A 251 -12.40 -4.29 22.62
CA GLU A 251 -13.30 -3.15 22.38
C GLU A 251 -12.69 -1.82 22.85
N GLU A 252 -11.98 -1.82 23.98
CA GLU A 252 -11.24 -0.65 24.45
C GLU A 252 -10.14 -0.24 23.45
N LEU A 253 -9.36 -1.22 22.96
CA LEU A 253 -8.32 -0.98 21.95
C LEU A 253 -8.91 -0.45 20.64
N GLU A 254 -10.01 -1.03 20.19
CA GLU A 254 -10.71 -0.58 18.98
C GLU A 254 -11.24 0.86 19.15
N ARG A 255 -11.80 1.19 20.32
CA ARG A 255 -12.23 2.56 20.63
C ARG A 255 -11.07 3.54 20.60
N ALA A 256 -9.92 3.18 21.19
CA ALA A 256 -8.74 4.03 21.23
C ALA A 256 -8.10 4.24 19.85
N TRP A 257 -8.18 3.24 18.97
CA TRP A 257 -7.69 3.32 17.59
C TRP A 257 -8.65 4.07 16.66
N GLY A 258 -9.96 3.87 16.84
CA GLY A 258 -11.00 4.56 16.10
C GLY A 258 -11.23 6.00 16.56
N TYR A 259 -10.65 6.41 17.70
CA TYR A 259 -10.78 7.76 18.21
C TYR A 259 -10.03 8.75 17.32
N GLN A 260 -10.78 9.59 16.62
CA GLN A 260 -10.25 10.72 15.91
C GLN A 260 -10.45 11.96 16.81
N PRO A 261 -9.38 12.59 17.32
CA PRO A 261 -9.53 13.77 18.14
C PRO A 261 -10.26 14.85 17.32
N PRO A 262 -11.12 15.66 17.95
CA PRO A 262 -11.71 16.80 17.27
C PRO A 262 -10.58 17.68 16.73
N ARG A 263 -10.55 17.88 15.40
CA ARG A 263 -9.57 18.75 14.74
C ARG A 263 -9.54 20.09 15.45
N THR A 264 -8.45 20.38 16.14
CA THR A 264 -8.25 21.68 16.76
C THR A 264 -7.91 22.68 15.67
N ALA A 265 -8.44 23.90 15.75
CA ALA A 265 -8.24 24.96 14.74
C ALA A 265 -6.77 25.36 14.47
N ASP A 266 -5.81 24.82 15.22
CA ASP A 266 -4.37 25.01 15.01
C ASP A 266 -3.78 24.03 13.96
N ASP A 267 -4.45 22.90 13.65
CA ASP A 267 -4.03 21.97 12.59
C ASP A 267 -4.18 22.60 11.19
N ASP A 268 -5.20 23.45 11.00
CA ASP A 268 -5.42 24.18 9.73
C ASP A 268 -4.28 25.17 9.42
N ARG A 269 -3.49 25.56 10.42
CA ARG A 269 -2.33 26.46 10.25
C ARG A 269 -1.08 25.76 9.71
N VAL A 270 -0.96 24.45 9.91
CA VAL A 270 0.18 23.66 9.44
C VAL A 270 -0.02 23.26 7.98
N GLU A 271 -1.25 22.88 7.57
CA GLU A 271 -1.54 22.56 6.17
C GLU A 271 -1.55 23.80 5.25
N THR A 272 -1.98 24.97 5.74
CA THR A 272 -1.98 26.20 4.92
C THR A 272 -0.60 26.80 4.67
N TRP A 273 0.43 26.40 5.44
CA TRP A 273 1.79 26.91 5.26
C TRP A 273 2.63 26.09 4.27
N VAL A 274 2.27 24.83 4.01
CA VAL A 274 3.02 23.97 3.08
C VAL A 274 2.71 24.29 1.60
N ASP A 275 1.60 24.99 1.31
CA ASP A 275 1.15 25.26 -0.06
C ASP A 275 1.48 26.68 -0.60
N SER A 276 2.36 27.43 0.08
CA SER A 276 2.74 28.79 -0.36
C SER A 276 4.26 29.04 -0.55
N GLY A 277 5.07 27.99 -0.53
CA GLY A 277 6.54 28.08 -0.67
C GLY A 277 7.11 27.29 -1.85
N GLY A 278 6.69 27.58 -3.09
CA GLY A 278 7.16 26.84 -4.26
C GLY A 278 7.04 27.57 -5.60
N ALA A 279 7.40 28.85 -5.64
CA ALA A 279 7.78 29.50 -6.90
C ALA A 279 9.30 29.41 -7.03
N PHE A 280 9.79 28.63 -7.99
CA PHE A 280 10.88 28.94 -8.93
C PHE A 280 10.96 27.86 -10.01
#